data_AF-U2HWP3-F1
#
_entry.id   AF-U2HWP3-F1
#
_cell.length_a   1.000
_cell.length_b   1.000
_cell.length_c   1.000
_cell.angle_alpha   90.00
_cell.angle_beta   90.00
_cell.angle_gamma   90.00
#
_symmetry.space_group_name_H-M   'P 1'
#
loop_
_entity.id
_entity.type
_entity.pdbx_description
1 polymer ?
#
loop_
_entity_poly.entity_id
_entity_poly.type
_entity_poly.pdbx_seq_one_letter_code
_entity_poly.pdbx_strand_id
1 'polypeptide(L)'
;MVVNDLPSFVRNSVVLSAADKAALAHIESIPTEIEVDGIRGLPEILELTNAFIGDESSRDTHLQLKAKEYLDRGDLVMAWKTLLL
;
A
#
# COMPACT_ATOMS: atom_id res chain seq x y z
N MET A 1 -8.30 24.15 4.77
CA MET A 1 -6.96 23.55 4.98
C MET A 1 -7.14 22.05 4.90
N VAL A 2 -6.83 21.42 3.76
CA VAL A 2 -6.92 19.95 3.68
C VAL A 2 -5.57 19.42 4.13
N VAL A 3 -5.48 19.11 5.41
CA VAL A 3 -4.34 18.38 5.96
C VAL A 3 -4.53 16.97 5.41
N ASN A 4 -3.78 16.62 4.35
CA ASN A 4 -3.67 15.24 3.91
C ASN A 4 -2.98 14.46 5.04
N ASP A 5 -3.78 13.99 5.99
CA ASP A 5 -3.36 13.14 7.10
C ASP A 5 -3.02 11.76 6.55
N LEU A 6 -1.87 11.67 5.89
CA LEU A 6 -1.24 10.38 5.62
C LEU A 6 -1.11 9.63 6.95
N PRO A 7 -1.48 8.35 7.02
CA PRO A 7 -1.25 7.53 8.19
C PRO A 7 0.23 7.53 8.57
N SER A 8 0.49 7.32 9.87
CA SER A 8 1.86 7.27 10.40
C SER A 8 2.70 6.21 9.70
N PHE A 9 2.13 5.06 9.32
CA PHE A 9 2.84 4.00 8.61
C PHE A 9 3.32 4.43 7.22
N VAL A 10 2.55 5.25 6.48
CA VAL A 10 2.97 5.80 5.19
C VAL A 10 4.04 6.86 5.39
N ARG A 11 3.85 7.76 6.36
CA ARG A 11 4.82 8.84 6.67
C ARG A 11 6.17 8.28 7.10
N ASN A 12 6.14 7.26 7.97
CA ASN A 12 7.32 6.64 8.55
C ASN A 12 7.87 5.49 7.71
N SER A 13 7.24 5.16 6.57
CA SER A 13 7.74 4.13 5.65
C SER A 13 9.14 4.51 5.18
N VAL A 14 10.07 3.55 5.30
CA VAL A 14 11.44 3.62 4.77
C VAL A 14 11.53 3.17 3.31
N VAL A 15 10.48 2.50 2.82
CA VAL A 15 10.40 1.97 1.45
C VAL A 15 9.88 3.01 0.48
N LEU A 16 8.84 3.76 0.88
CA LEU A 16 8.21 4.79 0.05
C LEU A 16 9.06 6.06 0.02
N SER A 17 9.30 6.59 -1.19
CA SER A 17 10.01 7.84 -1.37
C SER A 17 9.15 9.06 -1.01
N ALA A 18 9.76 10.25 -0.94
CA ALA A 18 9.01 11.49 -0.72
C ALA A 18 7.98 11.75 -1.83
N ALA A 19 8.30 11.39 -3.07
CA ALA A 19 7.39 11.51 -4.21
C ALA A 19 6.21 10.54 -4.10
N ASP A 20 6.47 9.29 -3.70
CA ASP A 20 5.45 8.26 -3.48
C ASP A 20 4.45 8.72 -2.40
N LYS A 21 4.96 9.24 -1.28
CA LYS A 21 4.13 9.80 -0.20
C LYS A 21 3.29 10.98 -0.67
N ALA A 22 3.88 11.88 -1.46
CA ALA A 22 3.16 13.01 -2.04
C ALA A 22 2.05 12.57 -3.00
N ALA A 23 2.29 11.52 -3.80
CA ALA A 23 1.29 10.95 -4.68
C ALA A 23 0.14 10.33 -3.88
N LEU A 24 0.45 9.50 -2.88
CA LEU A 24 -0.55 8.88 -1.99
C LEU A 24 -1.42 9.92 -1.28
N ALA A 25 -0.84 11.06 -0.92
CA ALA A 25 -1.56 12.17 -0.31
C ALA A 25 -2.61 12.80 -1.25
N HIS A 26 -2.43 12.71 -2.57
CA HIS A 26 -3.37 13.27 -3.54
C HIS A 26 -4.59 12.38 -3.82
N ILE A 27 -4.73 11.21 -3.18
CA ILE A 27 -5.90 10.36 -3.40
C ILE A 27 -7.17 11.07 -2.91
N GLU A 28 -8.26 10.99 -3.68
CA GLU A 28 -9.54 11.59 -3.31
C GLU A 28 -10.22 10.85 -2.15
N SER A 29 -10.08 9.52 -2.10
CA SER A 29 -10.62 8.67 -1.05
C SER A 29 -9.72 7.47 -0.80
N ILE A 30 -9.45 7.19 0.47
CA ILE A 30 -8.76 5.97 0.89
C ILE A 30 -9.71 4.78 0.66
N PRO A 31 -9.21 3.65 0.14
CA PRO A 31 -10.02 2.44 -0.05
C PRO A 31 -10.63 1.94 1.25
N THR A 32 -11.85 1.41 1.17
CA THR A 32 -12.54 0.79 2.30
C THR A 32 -12.03 -0.63 2.56
N GLU A 33 -12.26 -1.16 3.76
CA GLU A 33 -11.87 -2.54 4.13
C GLU A 33 -12.39 -3.58 3.12
N ILE A 34 -13.62 -3.41 2.62
CA ILE A 34 -14.22 -4.31 1.62
C ILE A 34 -13.40 -4.31 0.32
N GLU A 35 -12.92 -3.14 -0.11
CA GLU A 35 -12.13 -3.02 -1.32
C GLU A 35 -10.70 -3.52 -1.15
N VAL A 36 -10.13 -3.36 0.05
CA VAL A 36 -8.83 -3.91 0.44
C VAL A 36 -8.90 -5.43 0.46
N ASP A 37 -9.92 -6.01 1.09
CA ASP A 37 -10.13 -7.47 1.10
C ASP A 37 -10.35 -8.02 -0.31
N GLY A 38 -10.95 -7.23 -1.20
CA GLY A 38 -11.12 -7.57 -2.61
C GLY A 38 -9.80 -7.89 -3.34
N ILE A 39 -8.68 -7.28 -2.93
CA ILE A 39 -7.37 -7.54 -3.57
C ILE A 39 -6.63 -8.73 -2.97
N ARG A 40 -7.02 -9.22 -1.77
CA ARG A 40 -6.41 -10.40 -1.14
C ARG A 40 -6.49 -11.65 -2.03
N GLY A 41 -7.53 -11.73 -2.85
CA GLY A 41 -7.74 -12.84 -3.79
C GLY A 41 -6.94 -12.74 -5.08
N LEU A 42 -6.24 -11.63 -5.34
CA LEU A 42 -5.41 -11.51 -6.54
C LEU A 42 -4.21 -12.45 -6.43
N PRO A 43 -3.87 -13.23 -7.48
CA PRO A 43 -2.78 -14.19 -7.43
C PRO A 43 -1.47 -13.60 -6.93
N GLU A 44 -1.10 -12.40 -7.38
CA GLU A 44 0.14 -11.73 -6.98
C GLU A 44 0.18 -11.31 -5.50
N ILE A 45 -0.97 -10.91 -4.95
CA ILE A 45 -1.10 -10.52 -3.53
C ILE A 45 -1.15 -11.76 -2.66
N LEU A 46 -1.89 -12.78 -3.09
CA LEU A 46 -2.00 -14.05 -2.40
C LEU A 46 -0.65 -14.77 -2.35
N GLU A 47 0.10 -14.80 -3.44
CA GLU A 47 1.46 -15.35 -3.47
C GLU A 47 2.40 -14.59 -2.55
N LEU A 48 2.37 -13.25 -2.58
CA LEU A 48 3.19 -12.41 -1.70
C LEU A 48 2.84 -12.67 -0.23
N THR A 49 1.56 -12.58 0.13
CA THR A 49 1.12 -12.81 1.52
C THR A 49 1.44 -14.23 1.99
N ASN A 50 1.21 -15.26 1.15
CA ASN A 50 1.54 -16.65 1.47
C ASN A 50 3.05 -16.88 1.64
N ALA A 51 3.89 -16.24 0.81
CA ALA A 51 5.34 -16.35 0.91
C ALA A 51 5.89 -15.84 2.25
N PHE A 52 5.17 -14.92 2.91
CA PHE A 52 5.56 -14.30 4.17
C PHE A 52 4.57 -14.54 5.31
N ILE A 53 3.75 -15.60 5.26
CA ILE A 53 2.76 -15.93 6.32
C ILE A 53 3.39 -16.06 7.72
N GLY A 54 4.67 -16.44 7.81
CA GLY A 54 5.41 -16.60 9.07
C GLY A 54 6.39 -15.46 9.40
N ASP A 55 6.49 -14.43 8.55
CA ASP A 55 7.41 -13.31 8.74
C ASP A 55 6.70 -11.99 8.40
N GLU A 56 6.03 -11.43 9.40
CA GLU A 56 5.24 -10.20 9.26
C GLU A 56 6.12 -8.99 8.90
N SER A 57 7.36 -8.94 9.40
CA SER A 57 8.28 -7.83 9.08
C SER A 57 8.68 -7.83 7.61
N SER A 58 8.97 -9.01 7.06
CA SER A 58 9.25 -9.15 5.63
C SER A 58 7.99 -8.89 4.82
N ARG A 59 6.83 -9.41 5.25
CA ARG A 59 5.53 -9.18 4.58
C ARG A 59 5.25 -7.70 4.39
N ASP A 60 5.34 -6.90 5.46
CA ASP A 60 5.04 -5.47 5.42
C ASP A 60 5.99 -4.72 4.48
N THR A 61 7.27 -5.09 4.47
CA THR A 61 8.27 -4.52 3.55
C THR A 61 7.92 -4.84 2.09
N HIS A 62 7.56 -6.09 1.81
CA HIS A 62 7.17 -6.53 0.47
C HIS A 62 5.84 -5.92 0.01
N LEU A 63 4.86 -5.76 0.89
CA LEU A 63 3.62 -5.04 0.60
C LEU A 63 3.90 -3.57 0.24
N GLN A 64 4.80 -2.91 0.98
CA GLN A 64 5.21 -1.54 0.65
C GLN A 64 5.95 -1.46 -0.70
N LEU A 65 6.81 -2.42 -1.01
CA LEU A 65 7.47 -2.50 -2.32
C LEU A 65 6.45 -2.72 -3.44
N LYS A 66 5.47 -3.60 -3.23
CA LYS A 66 4.41 -3.86 -4.19
C LYS A 66 3.51 -2.64 -4.39
N ALA A 67 3.20 -1.93 -3.32
CA ALA A 67 2.51 -0.65 -3.39
C ALA A 67 3.30 0.38 -4.20
N LYS A 68 4.62 0.43 -4.03
CA LYS A 68 5.48 1.28 -4.85
C LYS A 68 5.39 0.94 -6.34
N GLU A 69 5.36 -0.34 -6.71
CA GLU A 69 5.16 -0.73 -8.12
C GLU A 69 3.84 -0.21 -8.69
N TYR A 70 2.77 -0.18 -7.90
CA TYR A 70 1.49 0.40 -8.33
C TYR A 70 1.58 1.92 -8.47
N LEU A 71 2.26 2.61 -7.56
CA LEU A 71 2.51 4.05 -7.67
C LEU A 71 3.30 4.41 -8.92
N ASP A 72 4.33 3.64 -9.24
CA ASP A 72 5.14 3.84 -10.43
C ASP A 72 4.32 3.65 -11.73
N ARG A 73 3.21 2.90 -11.66
CA ARG A 73 2.22 2.73 -12.74
C ARG A 73 1.10 3.77 -12.73
N GLY A 74 1.08 4.66 -11.74
CA GLY A 74 0.02 5.65 -11.53
C GLY A 74 -1.25 5.10 -10.86
N ASP A 75 -1.22 3.87 -10.36
CA ASP A 75 -2.36 3.25 -9.69
C ASP A 75 -2.31 3.49 -8.17
N LEU A 76 -2.74 4.68 -7.78
CA LEU A 76 -2.80 5.11 -6.38
C LEU A 76 -3.75 4.23 -5.55
N VAL A 77 -4.86 3.79 -6.16
CA VAL A 77 -5.88 2.99 -5.49
C VAL A 77 -5.32 1.62 -5.13
N MET A 78 -4.68 0.94 -6.07
CA MET A 78 -4.04 -0.35 -5.80
C MET A 78 -2.88 -0.23 -4.82
N ALA A 79 -2.10 0.85 -4.89
CA ALA A 79 -1.05 1.10 -3.91
C ALA A 79 -1.63 1.20 -2.49
N TRP A 80 -2.68 1.99 -2.30
CA TRP A 80 -3.36 2.12 -1.01
C TRP A 80 -3.97 0.81 -0.54
N LYS A 81 -4.66 0.08 -1.42
CA LYS A 81 -5.22 -1.23 -1.05
C LYS A 81 -4.14 -2.17 -0.55
N THR A 82 -2.99 -2.19 -1.23
CA THR A 82 -1.85 -3.04 -0.86
C THR A 82 -1.20 -2.62 0.46
N LEU A 83 -1.12 -1.32 0.73
CA LEU A 83 -0.57 -0.79 1.99
C LEU A 83 -1.46 -1.02 3.21
N LEU A 84 -2.75 -1.27 2.99
CA LEU A 84 -3.76 -1.48 4.05
C LEU A 84 -3.99 -2.97 4.35
N LEU A 85 -3.30 -3.88 3.66
CA LEU A 85 -3.38 -5.33 3.88
C LEU A 85 -2.65 -5.79 5.13
#